data_AF-W1I9S4-F1
#
_entry.id   AF-W1I9S4-F1
#
_cell.length_a   1.000
_cell.length_b   1.000
_cell.length_c   1.000
_cell.angle_alpha   90.00
_cell.angle_beta   90.00
_cell.angle_gamma   90.00
#
_symmetry.space_group_name_H-M   'P 1'
#
loop_
_entity.id
_entity.type
_entity.pdbx_description
1 polymer ?
#
loop_
_entity_poly.entity_id
_entity_poly.type
_entity_poly.pdbx_seq_one_letter_code
_entity_poly.pdbx_strand_id
1 'polypeptide(L)'
;RSSVIQTINFQRVPLVDTSNPFIARDVPTPDESLMVIRIRKPEKWGIDFPYLLSMLNNSFMSRRNTLVVPSSKMLLAMELIFSPIIHDMLEKRKSALNFF
;
A
#
# COMPACT_ATOMS: atom_id res chain seq x y z
N ARG A 1 3.72 -20.94 14.26
CA ARG A 1 2.95 -19.85 14.90
C ARG A 1 2.69 -18.80 13.81
N SER A 2 1.43 -18.68 13.38
CA SER A 2 0.87 -17.96 12.22
C SER A 2 1.81 -17.14 11.32
N SER A 3 2.17 -17.73 10.18
CA SER A 3 2.96 -17.12 9.12
C SER A 3 2.07 -16.20 8.28
N VAL A 4 1.85 -14.95 8.70
CA VAL A 4 1.32 -13.95 7.76
C VAL A 4 2.37 -13.73 6.68
N ILE A 5 2.08 -14.28 5.49
CA ILE A 5 2.94 -14.36 4.30
C ILE A 5 3.04 -13.01 3.57
N GLN A 6 2.10 -12.11 3.86
CA GLN A 6 1.96 -10.87 3.11
C GLN A 6 3.11 -9.92 3.41
N THR A 7 3.79 -9.51 2.34
CA THR A 7 4.95 -8.62 2.41
C THR A 7 4.53 -7.16 2.47
N ILE A 8 3.44 -6.82 1.78
CA ILE A 8 2.83 -5.48 1.75
C ILE A 8 1.32 -5.66 1.89
N ASN A 9 0.71 -4.93 2.84
CA ASN A 9 -0.73 -4.98 3.10
C ASN A 9 -1.34 -3.61 2.78
N PHE A 10 -2.46 -3.62 2.07
CA PHE A 10 -3.30 -2.45 1.83
C PHE A 10 -4.63 -2.69 2.54
N GLN A 11 -4.91 -1.91 3.58
CA GLN A 11 -6.14 -2.00 4.35
C GLN A 11 -6.91 -0.70 4.25
N ARG A 12 -8.12 -0.78 3.70
CA ARG A 12 -9.04 0.35 3.68
C ARG A 12 -9.78 0.46 5.00
N VAL A 13 -9.85 1.67 5.55
CA VAL A 13 -10.47 2.01 6.83
C VAL A 13 -11.48 3.13 6.59
N PRO A 14 -12.79 2.90 6.78
CA PRO A 14 -13.79 3.95 6.64
C PRO A 14 -13.67 4.97 7.78
N LEU A 15 -13.93 6.24 7.45
CA LEU A 15 -14.00 7.35 8.41
C LEU A 15 -15.46 7.71 8.76
N VAL A 16 -16.43 7.06 8.12
CA VAL A 16 -17.86 7.18 8.39
C VAL A 16 -18.33 6.09 9.35
N ASP A 17 -19.52 6.25 9.91
CA ASP A 17 -20.10 5.26 10.83
C ASP A 17 -20.37 3.94 10.10
N THR A 18 -19.57 2.93 10.46
CA THR A 18 -19.74 1.54 10.02
C THR A 18 -19.98 0.60 11.20
N SER A 19 -20.53 1.12 12.31
CA SER A 19 -20.80 0.34 13.53
C SER A 19 -21.78 -0.81 13.30
N ASN A 20 -22.75 -0.62 12.40
CA ASN A 20 -23.67 -1.67 11.95
C ASN A 20 -23.61 -1.87 10.42
N PRO A 21 -22.81 -2.84 9.93
CA PRO A 21 -22.66 -3.07 8.51
C PRO A 21 -23.90 -3.68 7.83
N PHE A 22 -24.89 -4.16 8.60
CA PHE A 22 -26.11 -4.76 8.04
C PHE A 22 -27.19 -3.73 7.71
N ILE A 23 -27.08 -2.51 8.25
CA ILE A 23 -28.02 -1.40 8.01
C ILE A 23 -27.37 -0.30 7.16
N ALA A 24 -26.04 -0.35 6.96
CA ALA A 24 -25.32 0.57 6.09
C ALA A 24 -25.91 0.53 4.67
N ARG A 25 -26.42 1.67 4.21
CA ARG A 25 -27.08 1.76 2.89
C ARG A 25 -26.07 1.79 1.75
N ASP A 26 -24.94 2.45 1.97
CA ASP A 26 -23.92 2.69 0.96
C ASP A 26 -22.54 2.25 1.44
N VAL A 27 -21.74 1.72 0.52
CA VAL A 27 -20.33 1.44 0.78
C VAL A 27 -19.60 2.77 0.87
N PRO A 28 -18.80 3.03 1.92
CA PRO A 28 -18.02 4.27 2.04
C PRO A 28 -17.23 4.53 0.76
N THR A 29 -17.27 5.77 0.27
CA THR A 29 -16.54 6.20 -0.91
C THR A 29 -15.04 6.36 -0.63
N PRO A 30 -14.17 6.45 -1.64
CA PRO A 30 -12.73 6.66 -1.42
C PRO A 30 -12.43 7.89 -0.58
N ASP A 31 -13.17 8.98 -0.74
CA ASP A 31 -12.99 10.20 0.04
C ASP A 31 -13.47 10.09 1.50
N GLU A 32 -14.31 9.09 1.80
CA GLU A 32 -14.78 8.74 3.15
C GLU A 32 -13.91 7.67 3.84
N SER A 33 -12.71 7.41 3.33
CA SER A 33 -11.86 6.34 3.86
C SER A 33 -10.37 6.63 3.73
N LEU A 34 -9.58 6.05 4.63
CA LEU A 34 -8.13 6.02 4.56
C LEU A 34 -7.63 4.65 4.16
N MET A 35 -6.45 4.60 3.55
CA MET A 35 -5.75 3.38 3.22
C MET A 35 -4.49 3.28 4.09
N VAL A 36 -4.44 2.21 4.89
CA VAL A 36 -3.30 1.85 5.72
C VAL A 36 -2.43 0.87 4.95
N ILE A 37 -1.23 1.31 4.60
CA ILE A 37 -0.27 0.55 3.82
C ILE A 37 0.87 0.10 4.73
N ARG A 38 0.90 -1.19 5.07
CA ARG A 38 1.93 -1.78 5.93
C ARG A 38 2.93 -2.56 5.10
N ILE A 39 4.20 -2.19 5.19
CA ILE A 39 5.30 -2.87 4.49
C ILE A 39 6.14 -3.61 5.52
N ARG A 40 6.27 -4.93 5.39
CA ARG A 40 6.95 -5.76 6.41
C ARG A 40 8.46 -5.52 6.47
N LYS A 41 9.10 -5.35 5.30
CA LYS A 41 10.55 -5.14 5.15
C LYS A 41 10.78 -4.01 4.13
N PRO A 42 10.59 -2.73 4.50
CA PRO A 42 10.71 -1.61 3.57
C PRO A 42 12.13 -1.51 2.99
N GLU A 43 13.15 -1.92 3.74
CA GLU A 43 14.55 -1.89 3.30
C GLU A 43 14.80 -2.87 2.15
N LYS A 44 14.13 -4.03 2.16
CA LYS A 44 14.26 -5.04 1.09
C LYS A 44 13.82 -4.50 -0.27
N TRP A 45 12.84 -3.61 -0.28
CA TRP A 45 12.22 -3.08 -1.50
C TRP A 45 12.66 -1.65 -1.81
N GLY A 46 13.62 -1.10 -1.06
CA GLY A 46 14.10 0.26 -1.27
C GLY A 46 13.02 1.33 -1.09
N ILE A 47 12.08 1.13 -0.16
CA ILE A 47 10.95 2.05 0.02
C ILE A 47 11.44 3.36 0.63
N ASP A 48 11.28 4.44 -0.11
CA ASP A 48 11.55 5.81 0.32
C ASP A 48 10.25 6.46 0.83
N PHE A 49 10.02 6.41 2.14
CA PHE A 49 8.84 7.04 2.75
C PHE A 49 8.82 8.56 2.60
N PRO A 50 9.92 9.32 2.80
CA PRO A 50 9.96 10.74 2.47
C PRO A 50 9.49 11.07 1.05
N TYR A 51 9.95 10.32 0.05
CA TYR A 51 9.48 10.47 -1.32
C TYR A 51 7.98 10.18 -1.45
N LEU A 52 7.51 9.04 -0.92
CA LEU A 52 6.08 8.70 -0.94
C LEU A 52 5.22 9.78 -0.28
N LEU A 53 5.64 10.35 0.85
CA LEU A 53 4.93 11.44 1.55
C LEU A 53 4.84 12.72 0.70
N SER A 54 5.92 13.05 -0.03
CA SER A 54 5.95 14.21 -0.92
C SER A 54 5.03 14.06 -2.14
N MET A 55 4.85 12.83 -2.63
CA MET A 55 4.00 12.53 -3.79
C MET A 55 2.53 12.35 -3.39
N LEU A 56 2.28 11.83 -2.18
CA LEU A 56 0.95 11.49 -1.69
C LEU A 56 0.48 12.56 -0.69
N ASN A 57 0.09 13.74 -1.17
CA ASN A 57 -0.33 14.83 -0.25
C ASN A 57 -1.40 14.36 0.76
N ASN A 58 -1.37 14.89 1.97
CA ASN A 58 -2.24 14.48 3.09
C ASN A 58 -2.03 13.03 3.55
N SER A 59 -0.91 12.40 3.19
CA SER A 59 -0.47 11.14 3.80
C SER A 59 0.44 11.41 5.01
N PHE A 60 0.54 10.43 5.89
CA PHE A 60 1.39 10.49 7.07
C PHE A 60 1.83 9.10 7.53
N MET A 61 2.85 9.04 8.37
CA MET A 61 3.34 7.79 8.96
C MET A 61 2.63 7.50 10.28
N SER A 62 1.94 6.36 10.38
CA SER A 62 1.35 5.91 11.64
C SER A 62 2.30 5.04 12.48
N ARG A 63 3.24 4.37 11.81
CA ARG A 63 4.35 3.60 12.36
C ARG A 63 5.55 3.68 11.42
N ARG A 64 6.74 3.30 11.88
CA ARG A 64 8.00 3.30 11.09
C ARG A 64 7.88 2.61 9.73
N ASN A 65 7.03 1.60 9.61
CA ASN A 65 6.84 0.82 8.39
C ASN A 65 5.38 0.84 7.88
N THR A 66 4.60 1.84 8.30
CA THR A 66 3.18 1.95 7.96
C THR A 66 2.86 3.37 7.52
N LEU A 67 2.45 3.49 6.26
CA LEU A 67 2.00 4.73 5.64
C LEU A 67 0.47 4.76 5.65
N VAL A 68 -0.11 5.91 5.98
CA VAL A 68 -1.56 6.15 5.87
C VAL A 68 -1.77 7.17 4.77
N VAL A 69 -2.62 6.85 3.80
CA VAL A 69 -2.92 7.70 2.65
C VAL A 69 -4.43 7.91 2.51
N PRO A 70 -4.90 9.03 1.96
CA PRO A 70 -6.29 9.15 1.51
C PRO A 70 -6.63 8.04 0.52
N SER A 71 -7.78 7.37 0.65
CA SER A 71 -8.08 6.23 -0.24
C SER A 71 -8.30 6.67 -1.69
N SER A 72 -8.68 7.93 -1.94
CA SER A 72 -8.72 8.50 -3.29
C SER A 72 -7.35 8.51 -3.99
N LYS A 73 -6.24 8.35 -3.26
CA LYS A 73 -4.87 8.24 -3.79
C LYS A 73 -4.32 6.82 -3.82
N MET A 74 -5.17 5.81 -3.57
CA MET A 74 -4.75 4.41 -3.53
C MET A 74 -4.03 3.98 -4.81
N LEU A 75 -4.54 4.34 -5.99
CA LEU A 75 -3.95 3.92 -7.26
C LEU A 75 -2.53 4.49 -7.44
N LEU A 76 -2.34 5.78 -7.16
CA LEU A 76 -1.02 6.41 -7.20
C LEU A 76 -0.07 5.79 -6.17
N ALA A 77 -0.55 5.49 -4.96
CA ALA A 77 0.25 4.82 -3.95
C ALA A 77 0.68 3.41 -4.40
N MET A 78 -0.22 2.65 -5.04
CA MET A 78 0.10 1.34 -5.60
C MET A 78 1.12 1.44 -6.73
N GLU A 79 0.98 2.41 -7.62
CA GLU A 79 1.92 2.63 -8.73
C GLU A 79 3.33 2.92 -8.20
N LEU A 80 3.46 3.89 -7.29
CA LEU A 80 4.74 4.28 -6.71
C LEU A 80 5.42 3.14 -5.94
N ILE A 81 4.64 2.27 -5.29
CA ILE A 81 5.17 1.14 -4.50
C ILE A 81 5.51 -0.07 -5.39
N PHE A 82 4.61 -0.45 -6.30
CA PHE A 82 4.73 -1.71 -7.04
C PHE A 82 5.49 -1.59 -8.36
N SER A 83 5.44 -0.45 -9.04
CA SER A 83 6.16 -0.25 -10.31
C SER A 83 7.66 -0.62 -10.21
N PRO A 84 8.44 -0.09 -9.25
CA PRO A 84 9.85 -0.45 -9.13
C PRO A 84 10.06 -1.92 -8.76
N ILE A 85 9.17 -2.51 -7.94
CA ILE A 85 9.25 -3.91 -7.52
C ILE A 85 9.04 -4.84 -8.71
N ILE A 86 8.01 -4.58 -9.52
CA ILE A 86 7.68 -5.39 -10.70
C ILE A 86 8.79 -5.25 -11.75
N HIS A 87 9.33 -4.04 -11.95
CA HIS A 87 10.44 -3.81 -12.85
C HIS A 87 11.67 -4.68 -12.48
N ASP A 88 12.09 -4.66 -11.21
CA ASP A 88 13.19 -5.49 -10.71
C ASP A 88 12.91 -6.99 -10.87
N MET A 89 11.67 -7.44 -10.67
CA MET A 89 11.27 -8.83 -10.89
C MET A 89 11.38 -9.24 -12.36
N LEU A 90 11.00 -8.36 -13.29
CA LEU A 90 11.08 -8.63 -14.73
C LEU A 90 12.52 -8.69 -15.21
N GLU A 91 13.39 -7.80 -14.75
CA GLU A 91 14.82 -7.82 -15.08
C GLU A 91 15.49 -9.10 -14.57
N LYS A 92 15.21 -9.50 -13.32
CA LYS A 92 15.71 -10.77 -12.76
C LYS A 92 15.25 -11.99 -13.57
N ARG A 93 13.99 -12.01 -14.00
CA ARG A 93 13.47 -13.07 -14.86
C ARG A 93 14.20 -13.13 -16.20
N LYS A 94 14.43 -11.97 -16.83
CA LYS A 94 15.13 -11.87 -18.11
C LYS A 94 16.58 -12.35 -18.00
N SER A 95 17.31 -11.93 -16.96
CA SER A 95 18.67 -12.40 -16.70
C SER A 95 18.73 -13.91 -16.46
N ALA A 96 17.77 -14.48 -15.71
CA ALA A 96 17.71 -15.92 -15.49
C ALA A 96 17.43 -16.70 -16.78
N LEU A 97 16.52 -16.21 -17.64
CA LEU A 97 16.23 -16.83 -18.92
C LEU A 97 17.42 -16.77 -19.89
N ASN A 98 18.17 -15.67 -19.90
CA ASN A 98 19.37 -15.54 -20.73
C ASN A 98 20.54 -16.43 -20.28
N PHE A 99 20.47 -17.02 -19.10
CA PHE A 99 21.49 -17.92 -18.55
C PHE A 99 21.26 -19.39 -18.95
N PHE A 100 20.07 -19.73 -19.44
CA PHE A 100 19.71 -21.04 -20.00
C PHE A 100 19.77 -21.02 -21.53
#